data_AF-G5HTW3-F1
#
_entry.id   AF-G5HTW3-F1
#
_cell.length_a   1.000
_cell.length_b   1.000
_cell.length_c   1.000
_cell.angle_alpha   90.00
_cell.angle_beta   90.00
_cell.angle_gamma   90.00
#
_symmetry.space_group_name_H-M   'P 1'
#
loop_
_entity.id
_entity.type
_entity.pdbx_description
1 polymer ?
#
loop_
_entity_poly.entity_id
_entity_poly.type
_entity_poly.pdbx_seq_one_letter_code
_entity_poly.pdbx_strand_id
1 'polypeptide(L)'
;MSFKTNECQQLALEDSFIQLTERERKALEKSWAKFFADEIFPVIDEQRFSVLYSDKDSRPTAPVNVIISALIIKELFDYSDDELFENLMFDLHLQYALHTTSFAEQPLSDKTLSRFRKRCYDYETIHGVNLYHDCVKNLSGKIARIMKLNGHIRRMDSMMMKSNIRFLSRMELIYICISKLVMLLTNAHPDQVVESLKHYTIPNDYSLIFYHQRNGHMEAMI
;
A
#
# COMPACT_ATOMS: atom_id res chain seq x y z
N MET A 1 -9.91 16.34 2.43
CA MET A 1 -8.99 16.21 1.28
C MET A 1 -9.82 15.62 0.17
N SER A 2 -10.03 16.38 -0.90
CA SER A 2 -10.87 15.99 -2.03
C SER A 2 -10.11 15.07 -2.95
N PHE A 3 -10.83 14.10 -3.53
CA PHE A 3 -10.27 13.23 -4.56
C PHE A 3 -10.12 14.03 -5.86
N LYS A 4 -8.98 13.84 -6.53
CA LYS A 4 -8.75 14.35 -7.87
C LYS A 4 -7.93 13.32 -8.64
N THR A 5 -8.44 12.90 -9.79
CA THR A 5 -7.72 12.03 -10.72
C THR A 5 -6.54 12.78 -11.33
N ASN A 6 -5.47 12.04 -11.62
CA ASN A 6 -4.34 12.54 -12.38
C ASN A 6 -4.74 12.64 -13.87
N GLU A 7 -5.41 13.73 -14.23
CA GLU A 7 -5.76 14.02 -15.62
C GLU A 7 -4.51 14.46 -16.38
N CYS A 8 -3.73 13.48 -16.87
CA CYS A 8 -2.59 13.60 -17.78
C CYS A 8 -1.53 14.63 -17.37
N GLN A 9 -0.31 14.15 -17.07
CA GLN A 9 0.82 15.04 -16.84
C GLN A 9 1.16 15.81 -18.11
N GLN A 10 0.78 17.09 -18.11
CA GLN A 10 1.17 18.03 -19.12
C GLN A 10 2.69 18.13 -19.13
N LEU A 11 3.30 17.86 -20.29
CA LEU A 11 4.74 17.99 -20.47
C LEU A 11 5.15 19.43 -20.20
N ALA A 12 5.94 19.64 -19.15
CA ALA A 12 6.51 20.93 -18.84
C ALA A 12 7.77 21.15 -19.70
N LEU A 13 8.02 22.40 -20.11
CA LEU A 13 9.28 22.77 -20.76
C LEU A 13 10.50 22.49 -19.87
N GLU A 14 10.29 22.51 -18.56
CA GLU A 14 11.29 22.30 -17.51
C GLU A 14 11.42 20.83 -17.09
N ASP A 15 10.83 19.90 -17.84
CA ASP A 15 10.87 18.47 -17.50
C ASP A 15 12.32 17.96 -17.42
N SER A 16 12.67 17.40 -16.26
CA SER A 16 14.03 16.93 -15.95
C SER A 16 14.51 15.80 -16.86
N PHE A 17 13.61 14.97 -17.39
CA PHE A 17 13.93 13.93 -18.37
C PHE A 17 14.23 14.53 -19.75
N ILE A 18 13.53 15.60 -20.15
CA ILE A 18 13.82 16.32 -21.40
C ILE A 18 15.18 17.03 -21.33
N GLN A 19 15.67 17.40 -20.16
CA GLN A 19 16.98 18.04 -20.02
C GLN A 19 18.17 17.07 -20.09
N LEU A 20 17.92 15.76 -19.99
CA LEU A 20 18.97 14.75 -20.10
C LEU A 20 19.61 14.69 -21.49
N THR A 21 20.89 14.33 -21.51
CA THR A 21 21.59 13.94 -22.74
C THR A 21 21.02 12.64 -23.31
N GLU A 22 21.21 12.41 -24.61
CA GLU A 22 20.79 11.17 -25.27
C GLU A 22 21.39 9.90 -24.65
N ARG A 23 22.59 9.99 -24.07
CA ARG A 23 23.22 8.86 -23.39
C ARG A 23 22.51 8.54 -22.07
N GLU A 24 22.17 9.57 -21.29
CA GLU A 24 21.48 9.43 -20.01
C GLU A 24 20.05 8.93 -20.21
N ARG A 25 19.31 9.48 -21.19
CA ARG A 25 17.97 8.99 -21.54
C ARG A 25 17.99 7.51 -21.88
N LYS A 26 18.90 7.07 -22.75
CA LYS A 26 19.04 5.65 -23.10
C LYS A 26 19.40 4.76 -21.92
N ALA A 27 20.16 5.26 -20.96
CA ALA A 27 20.48 4.52 -19.74
C ALA A 27 19.25 4.37 -18.85
N LEU A 28 18.49 5.47 -18.66
CA LEU A 28 17.28 5.48 -17.86
C LEU A 28 16.16 4.64 -18.50
N GLU A 29 15.99 4.71 -19.82
CA GLU A 29 15.02 3.89 -20.57
C GLU A 29 15.33 2.38 -20.52
N LYS A 30 16.60 2.01 -20.32
CA LYS A 30 17.01 0.60 -20.12
C LYS A 30 16.85 0.12 -18.68
N SER A 31 16.55 1.03 -17.75
CA SER A 31 16.43 0.71 -16.33
C SER A 31 15.05 0.12 -15.99
N TRP A 32 14.90 -0.33 -14.74
CA TRP A 32 13.62 -0.76 -14.19
C TRP A 32 12.55 0.35 -14.22
N ALA A 33 12.96 1.62 -14.16
CA ALA A 33 12.06 2.77 -14.09
C ALA A 33 11.20 2.88 -15.35
N LYS A 34 11.75 2.57 -16.52
CA LYS A 34 10.99 2.57 -17.77
C LYS A 34 9.86 1.57 -17.78
N PHE A 35 10.17 0.34 -17.38
CA PHE A 35 9.15 -0.69 -17.26
C PHE A 35 8.10 -0.31 -16.21
N PHE A 36 8.52 0.24 -15.06
CA PHE A 36 7.58 0.68 -14.03
C PHE A 36 6.62 1.77 -14.56
N ALA A 37 7.18 2.80 -15.19
CA ALA A 37 6.46 3.92 -15.80
C ALA A 37 5.45 3.45 -16.87
N ASP A 38 5.86 2.55 -17.75
CA ASP A 38 4.99 2.13 -18.86
C ASP A 38 3.93 1.11 -18.44
N GLU A 39 4.26 0.23 -17.48
CA GLU A 39 3.51 -1.01 -17.30
C GLU A 39 2.80 -1.10 -15.97
N ILE A 40 3.31 -0.46 -14.91
CA ILE A 40 2.73 -0.49 -13.57
C ILE A 40 1.97 0.80 -13.29
N PHE A 41 2.63 1.94 -13.41
CA PHE A 41 2.06 3.25 -13.08
C PHE A 41 0.69 3.51 -13.75
N PRO A 42 0.50 3.26 -15.06
CA PRO A 42 -0.75 3.60 -15.76
C PRO A 42 -1.88 2.61 -15.47
N VAL A 43 -1.56 1.43 -14.92
CA VAL A 43 -2.54 0.38 -14.61
C VAL A 43 -3.22 0.63 -13.26
N ILE A 44 -2.68 1.53 -12.43
CA ILE A 44 -3.27 1.86 -11.14
C ILE A 44 -4.54 2.68 -11.34
N ASP A 45 -5.68 2.03 -11.08
CA ASP A 45 -6.99 2.67 -11.11
C ASP A 45 -7.22 3.52 -9.85
N GLU A 46 -7.03 4.85 -9.99
CA GLU A 46 -7.23 5.81 -8.92
C GLU A 46 -8.69 5.88 -8.43
N GLN A 47 -9.67 5.61 -9.31
CA GLN A 47 -11.10 5.74 -8.99
C GLN A 47 -11.52 4.77 -7.88
N ARG A 48 -10.86 3.60 -7.78
CA ARG A 48 -11.09 2.64 -6.68
C ARG A 48 -10.85 3.21 -5.30
N PHE A 49 -10.02 4.25 -5.19
CA PHE A 49 -9.65 4.88 -3.93
C PHE A 49 -10.42 6.16 -3.65
N SER A 50 -11.33 6.60 -4.55
CA SER A 50 -12.16 7.80 -4.37
C SER A 50 -12.93 7.78 -3.04
N VAL A 51 -13.40 6.59 -2.63
CA VAL A 51 -14.09 6.33 -1.37
C VAL A 51 -13.29 6.69 -0.11
N LEU A 52 -11.97 6.87 -0.21
CA LEU A 52 -11.09 7.26 0.90
C LEU A 52 -11.02 8.79 1.13
N TYR A 53 -11.75 9.56 0.33
CA TYR A 53 -11.67 11.01 0.28
C TYR A 53 -13.05 11.63 0.49
N SER A 54 -13.07 12.89 0.89
CA SER A 54 -14.31 13.64 1.11
C SER A 54 -14.76 14.33 -0.16
N ASP A 55 -16.07 14.36 -0.43
CA ASP A 55 -16.66 15.16 -1.51
C ASP A 55 -16.60 16.68 -1.26
N LYS A 56 -16.12 17.10 -0.08
CA LYS A 56 -15.93 18.50 0.25
C LYS A 56 -14.68 19.05 -0.43
N ASP A 57 -14.86 20.17 -1.13
CA ASP A 57 -13.77 20.97 -1.68
C ASP A 57 -12.74 21.29 -0.58
N SER A 58 -11.54 20.81 -0.81
CA SER A 58 -10.39 21.03 0.06
C SER A 58 -9.12 20.99 -0.78
N ARG A 59 -7.95 21.20 -0.15
CA ARG A 59 -6.68 21.14 -0.87
C ARG A 59 -6.57 19.80 -1.64
N PRO A 60 -6.25 19.83 -2.94
CA PRO A 60 -6.07 18.62 -3.74
C PRO A 60 -5.02 17.73 -3.10
N THR A 61 -5.26 16.42 -3.13
CA THR A 61 -4.28 15.47 -2.64
C THR A 61 -3.22 15.18 -3.68
N ALA A 62 -2.10 14.63 -3.22
CA ALA A 62 -1.21 13.89 -4.10
C ALA A 62 -2.02 12.88 -4.93
N PRO A 63 -1.72 12.71 -6.24
CA PRO A 63 -2.36 11.71 -7.07
C PRO A 63 -2.25 10.32 -6.46
N VAL A 64 -3.34 9.55 -6.48
CA VAL A 64 -3.39 8.23 -5.82
C VAL A 64 -2.45 7.25 -6.50
N ASN A 65 -2.36 7.29 -7.83
CA ASN A 65 -1.43 6.45 -8.57
C ASN A 65 0.03 6.73 -8.21
N VAL A 66 0.40 7.98 -7.93
CA VAL A 66 1.73 8.34 -7.42
C VAL A 66 1.95 7.76 -6.02
N ILE A 67 0.98 7.91 -5.11
CA ILE A 67 1.08 7.36 -3.74
C ILE A 67 1.24 5.84 -3.75
N ILE A 68 0.41 5.12 -4.51
CA ILE A 68 0.44 3.65 -4.58
C ILE A 68 1.73 3.18 -5.23
N SER A 69 2.12 3.80 -6.33
CA SER A 69 3.39 3.51 -6.99
C SER A 69 4.58 3.72 -6.06
N ALA A 70 4.57 4.81 -5.29
CA ALA A 70 5.60 5.10 -4.30
C ALA A 70 5.64 4.02 -3.20
N LEU A 71 4.49 3.59 -2.69
CA LEU A 71 4.42 2.47 -1.74
C LEU A 71 4.96 1.17 -2.35
N ILE A 72 4.64 0.85 -3.61
CA ILE A 72 5.17 -0.34 -4.28
C ILE A 72 6.69 -0.25 -4.42
N ILE A 73 7.22 0.89 -4.87
CA ILE A 73 8.67 1.11 -5.03
C ILE A 73 9.38 1.02 -3.68
N LYS A 74 8.83 1.68 -2.65
CA LYS A 74 9.31 1.57 -1.28
C LYS A 74 9.44 0.11 -0.87
N GLU A 75 8.44 -0.72 -1.20
CA GLU A 75 8.46 -2.14 -0.90
C GLU A 75 9.40 -2.97 -1.80
N LEU A 76 9.74 -2.50 -3.00
CA LEU A 76 10.67 -3.19 -3.90
C LEU A 76 12.13 -2.98 -3.52
N PHE A 77 12.45 -1.81 -2.98
CA PHE A 77 13.82 -1.37 -2.70
C PHE A 77 14.18 -1.36 -1.21
N ASP A 78 13.26 -1.78 -0.33
CA ASP A 78 13.48 -1.76 1.13
C ASP A 78 13.73 -0.37 1.70
N TYR A 79 13.05 0.64 1.13
CA TYR A 79 13.08 1.99 1.66
C TYR A 79 12.16 2.15 2.87
N SER A 80 12.60 2.99 3.80
CA SER A 80 11.72 3.70 4.73
C SER A 80 10.90 4.78 4.01
N ASP A 81 9.86 5.30 4.67
CA ASP A 81 9.08 6.41 4.11
C ASP A 81 9.96 7.66 3.90
N ASP A 82 10.87 7.93 4.84
CA ASP A 82 11.77 9.08 4.82
C ASP A 82 12.80 8.95 3.69
N GLU A 83 13.44 7.78 3.55
CA GLU A 83 14.39 7.52 2.45
C GLU A 83 13.71 7.64 1.09
N LEU A 84 12.48 7.13 0.92
CA LEU A 84 11.77 7.28 -0.35
C LEU A 84 11.50 8.75 -0.67
N PHE A 85 11.09 9.53 0.33
CA PHE A 85 10.82 10.95 0.16
C PHE A 85 12.08 11.74 -0.21
N GLU A 86 13.18 11.52 0.51
CA GLU A 86 14.48 12.13 0.21
C GLU A 86 14.97 11.73 -1.18
N ASN A 87 14.92 10.44 -1.52
CA ASN A 87 15.36 9.94 -2.81
C ASN A 87 14.49 10.48 -3.95
N LEU A 88 13.19 10.65 -3.78
CA LEU A 88 12.31 11.16 -4.83
C LEU A 88 12.68 12.58 -5.29
N MET A 89 13.31 13.39 -4.43
CA MET A 89 13.78 14.73 -4.79
C MET A 89 14.94 14.72 -5.78
N PHE A 90 15.79 13.69 -5.73
CA PHE A 90 17.09 13.69 -6.41
C PHE A 90 17.31 12.51 -7.36
N ASP A 91 16.54 11.43 -7.23
CA ASP A 91 16.63 10.26 -8.10
C ASP A 91 15.63 10.36 -9.25
N LEU A 92 16.17 10.62 -10.43
CA LEU A 92 15.40 10.70 -11.65
C LEU A 92 14.74 9.38 -12.04
N HIS A 93 15.24 8.21 -11.59
CA HIS A 93 14.55 6.93 -11.80
C HIS A 93 13.22 6.90 -11.07
N LEU A 94 13.17 7.41 -9.84
CA LEU A 94 11.95 7.49 -9.06
C LEU A 94 10.97 8.48 -9.69
N GLN A 95 11.45 9.68 -10.05
CA GLN A 95 10.61 10.69 -10.71
C GLN A 95 10.05 10.16 -12.03
N TYR A 96 10.89 9.50 -12.84
CA TYR A 96 10.46 8.93 -14.11
C TYR A 96 9.45 7.79 -13.90
N ALA A 97 9.70 6.86 -12.97
CA ALA A 97 8.79 5.76 -12.66
C ALA A 97 7.41 6.24 -12.16
N LEU A 98 7.39 7.37 -11.44
CA LEU A 98 6.16 8.00 -10.93
C LEU A 98 5.57 9.04 -11.90
N HIS A 99 6.20 9.22 -13.05
CA HIS A 99 5.93 10.26 -14.04
C HIS A 99 5.91 11.70 -13.46
N THR A 100 6.68 11.96 -12.41
CA THR A 100 6.72 13.28 -11.75
C THR A 100 7.86 14.18 -12.22
N THR A 101 8.48 13.89 -13.36
CA THR A 101 9.61 14.66 -13.94
C THR A 101 9.23 16.08 -14.35
N SER A 102 7.97 16.29 -14.74
CA SER A 102 7.42 17.60 -15.09
C SER A 102 6.93 18.41 -13.87
N PHE A 103 7.01 17.88 -12.65
CA PHE A 103 6.54 18.58 -11.46
C PHE A 103 7.61 19.54 -10.93
N ALA A 104 7.25 20.81 -10.72
CA ALA A 104 8.13 21.78 -10.06
C ALA A 104 8.48 21.38 -8.62
N GLU A 105 7.54 20.75 -7.92
CA GLU A 105 7.73 20.17 -6.59
C GLU A 105 7.12 18.76 -6.56
N GLN A 106 7.87 17.80 -6.01
CA GLN A 106 7.42 16.41 -5.95
C GLN A 106 6.14 16.29 -5.12
N PRO A 107 5.10 15.58 -5.60
CA PRO A 107 3.75 15.65 -5.03
C PRO A 107 3.58 14.78 -3.77
N LEU A 108 4.66 14.42 -3.07
CA LEU A 108 4.61 13.67 -1.82
C LEU A 108 5.17 14.52 -0.69
N SER A 109 4.68 14.29 0.53
CA SER A 109 5.23 14.83 1.77
C SER A 109 5.56 13.69 2.74
N ASP A 110 6.36 13.99 3.76
CA ASP A 110 6.67 13.15 4.93
C ASP A 110 5.48 12.32 5.48
N LYS A 111 4.28 12.89 5.48
CA LYS A 111 3.05 12.28 6.04
C LYS A 111 2.13 11.68 4.99
N THR A 112 2.44 11.80 3.71
CA THR A 112 1.51 11.41 2.64
C THR A 112 1.27 9.90 2.64
N LEU A 113 2.35 9.11 2.68
CA LEU A 113 2.28 7.64 2.69
C LEU A 113 1.60 7.11 3.96
N SER A 114 2.01 7.60 5.13
CA SER A 114 1.44 7.18 6.42
C SER A 114 -0.05 7.52 6.54
N ARG A 115 -0.48 8.71 6.11
CA ARG A 115 -1.90 9.09 6.09
C ARG A 115 -2.71 8.28 5.08
N PHE A 116 -2.14 7.95 3.91
CA PHE A 116 -2.83 7.12 2.93
C PHE A 116 -3.03 5.70 3.45
N ARG A 117 -2.00 5.08 4.03
CA ARG A 117 -2.10 3.75 4.67
C ARG A 117 -3.15 3.75 5.79
N LYS A 118 -3.16 4.80 6.63
CA LYS A 118 -4.19 4.95 7.67
C LYS A 118 -5.60 4.97 7.10
N ARG A 119 -5.85 5.72 6.02
CA ARG A 119 -7.18 5.77 5.39
C ARG A 119 -7.60 4.44 4.78
N CYS A 120 -6.68 3.74 4.14
CA CYS A 120 -6.93 2.38 3.65
C CYS A 120 -7.31 1.44 4.79
N TYR A 121 -6.59 1.52 5.91
CA TYR A 121 -6.85 0.72 7.11
C TYR A 121 -8.20 1.04 7.76
N ASP A 122 -8.52 2.33 7.90
CA ASP A 122 -9.80 2.77 8.46
C ASP A 122 -10.97 2.28 7.57
N TYR A 123 -10.80 2.31 6.24
CA TYR A 123 -11.79 1.78 5.30
C TYR A 123 -11.92 0.25 5.37
N GLU A 124 -10.80 -0.48 5.41
CA GLU A 124 -10.79 -1.94 5.59
C GLU A 124 -11.47 -2.34 6.90
N THR A 125 -11.24 -1.59 7.96
CA THR A 125 -11.86 -1.78 9.29
C THR A 125 -13.39 -1.71 9.23
N ILE A 126 -13.93 -0.75 8.47
CA ILE A 126 -15.38 -0.50 8.42
C ILE A 126 -16.07 -1.42 7.41
N HIS A 127 -15.42 -1.69 6.27
CA HIS A 127 -16.04 -2.33 5.11
C HIS A 127 -15.55 -3.76 4.84
N GLY A 128 -14.49 -4.22 5.53
CA GLY A 128 -13.87 -5.52 5.31
C GLY A 128 -13.13 -5.66 3.98
N VAL A 129 -12.88 -4.55 3.27
CA VAL A 129 -12.25 -4.52 1.94
C VAL A 129 -10.90 -3.82 1.99
N ASN A 130 -9.83 -4.52 1.62
CA ASN A 130 -8.48 -3.98 1.59
C ASN A 130 -8.10 -3.48 0.18
N LEU A 131 -8.43 -2.21 -0.08
CA LEU A 131 -8.21 -1.57 -1.39
C LEU A 131 -6.75 -1.63 -1.86
N TYR A 132 -5.80 -1.39 -0.94
CA TYR A 132 -4.38 -1.40 -1.25
C TYR A 132 -3.89 -2.82 -1.60
N HIS A 133 -4.25 -3.81 -0.78
CA HIS A 133 -3.91 -5.21 -1.04
C HIS A 133 -4.43 -5.69 -2.39
N ASP A 134 -5.70 -5.41 -2.69
CA ASP A 134 -6.31 -5.82 -3.95
C ASP A 134 -5.63 -5.16 -5.16
N CYS A 135 -5.24 -3.90 -5.04
CA CYS A 135 -4.48 -3.19 -6.07
C CYS A 135 -3.11 -3.84 -6.31
N VAL A 136 -2.33 -4.07 -5.24
CA VAL A 136 -1.00 -4.70 -5.34
C VAL A 136 -1.11 -6.14 -5.87
N LYS A 137 -2.11 -6.90 -5.42
CA LYS A 137 -2.39 -8.25 -5.88
C LYS A 137 -2.65 -8.29 -7.38
N ASN A 138 -3.44 -7.36 -7.91
CA ASN A 138 -3.70 -7.24 -9.35
C ASN A 138 -2.42 -6.89 -10.15
N LEU A 139 -1.47 -6.19 -9.54
CA LEU A 139 -0.19 -5.82 -10.16
C LEU A 139 0.92 -6.85 -9.98
N SER A 140 0.71 -7.87 -9.14
CA SER A 140 1.74 -8.84 -8.72
C SER A 140 2.52 -9.48 -9.88
N GLY A 141 1.85 -9.85 -10.98
CA GLY A 141 2.50 -10.41 -12.16
C GLY A 141 3.47 -9.44 -12.85
N LYS A 142 3.11 -8.15 -12.92
CA LYS A 142 3.96 -7.10 -13.49
C LYS A 142 5.11 -6.73 -12.55
N ILE A 143 4.83 -6.67 -11.25
CA ILE A 143 5.84 -6.47 -10.19
C ILE A 143 6.90 -7.58 -10.23
N ALA A 144 6.48 -8.84 -10.38
CA ALA A 144 7.41 -9.97 -10.49
C ALA A 144 8.34 -9.87 -11.71
N ARG A 145 7.90 -9.23 -12.80
CA ARG A 145 8.74 -8.97 -13.97
C ARG A 145 9.81 -7.91 -13.65
N ILE A 146 9.50 -6.87 -12.89
CA ILE A 146 10.50 -5.89 -12.42
C ILE A 146 11.61 -6.56 -11.61
N MET A 147 11.24 -7.44 -10.67
CA MET A 147 12.21 -8.19 -9.86
C MET A 147 13.19 -9.02 -10.71
N LYS A 148 12.73 -9.51 -11.87
CA LYS A 148 13.62 -10.22 -12.82
C LYS A 148 14.52 -9.28 -13.62
N LEU A 149 14.03 -8.07 -13.94
CA LEU A 149 14.79 -7.07 -14.71
C LEU A 149 15.91 -6.44 -13.88
N ASN A 150 15.76 -6.40 -12.56
CA ASN A 150 16.76 -5.85 -11.66
C ASN A 150 17.08 -6.86 -10.54
N GLY A 151 18.19 -7.58 -10.70
CA GLY A 151 18.63 -8.62 -9.77
C GLY A 151 18.99 -8.14 -8.36
N HIS A 152 19.02 -6.82 -8.12
CA HIS A 152 19.17 -6.23 -6.78
C HIS A 152 17.84 -6.03 -6.05
N ILE A 153 16.70 -6.14 -6.75
CA ILE A 153 15.36 -6.02 -6.16
C ILE A 153 15.01 -7.32 -5.42
N ARG A 154 14.66 -7.19 -4.14
CA ARG A 154 14.31 -8.32 -3.27
C ARG A 154 12.80 -8.65 -3.37
N ARG A 155 12.42 -9.87 -2.98
CA ARG A 155 11.02 -10.33 -3.02
C ARG A 155 10.13 -9.54 -2.06
N MET A 156 9.00 -9.08 -2.58
CA MET A 156 7.97 -8.28 -1.87
C MET A 156 7.29 -9.06 -0.73
N ASP A 157 7.20 -10.38 -0.80
CA ASP A 157 6.44 -11.21 0.17
C ASP A 157 6.95 -11.07 1.62
N SER A 158 8.27 -10.95 1.80
CA SER A 158 8.91 -10.76 3.11
C SER A 158 8.74 -9.33 3.66
N MET A 159 8.52 -8.36 2.77
CA MET A 159 8.47 -6.92 3.06
C MET A 159 7.03 -6.42 3.26
N MET A 160 6.09 -6.88 2.43
CA MET A 160 4.66 -6.73 2.70
C MET A 160 4.32 -7.27 4.09
N MET A 161 4.96 -8.35 4.55
CA MET A 161 4.77 -8.85 5.92
C MET A 161 5.24 -7.88 7.02
N LYS A 162 6.17 -6.95 6.74
CA LYS A 162 6.67 -5.93 7.68
C LYS A 162 5.90 -4.61 7.60
N SER A 163 5.49 -4.20 6.40
CA SER A 163 4.76 -2.94 6.14
C SER A 163 3.24 -3.08 6.30
N ASN A 164 2.67 -4.26 6.04
CA ASN A 164 1.31 -4.67 6.47
C ASN A 164 1.30 -5.31 7.87
N ILE A 165 2.32 -5.06 8.72
CA ILE A 165 2.10 -5.22 10.16
C ILE A 165 1.09 -4.12 10.52
N ARG A 166 -0.19 -4.44 10.38
CA ARG A 166 -1.25 -3.84 11.16
C ARG A 166 -0.69 -3.70 12.56
N PHE A 167 -0.61 -2.46 13.06
CA PHE A 167 -0.31 -2.23 14.47
C PHE A 167 -1.51 -2.76 15.25
N LEU A 168 -1.55 -4.07 15.38
CA LEU A 168 -2.47 -4.80 16.21
C LEU A 168 -2.25 -4.26 17.61
N SER A 169 -3.31 -3.78 18.24
CA SER A 169 -3.32 -3.60 19.67
C SER A 169 -2.89 -4.92 20.32
N ARG A 170 -2.36 -4.83 21.54
CA ARG A 170 -1.95 -6.01 22.31
C ARG A 170 -3.07 -7.07 22.35
N MET A 171 -4.33 -6.63 22.44
CA MET A 171 -5.52 -7.48 22.43
C MET A 171 -5.76 -8.16 21.08
N GLU A 172 -5.67 -7.43 19.97
CA GLU A 172 -5.85 -8.03 18.64
C GLU A 172 -4.72 -9.02 18.30
N LEU A 173 -3.51 -8.75 18.78
CA LEU A 173 -2.35 -9.64 18.60
C LEU A 173 -2.53 -10.94 19.39
N ILE A 174 -2.96 -10.83 20.65
CA ILE A 174 -3.34 -11.98 21.48
C ILE A 174 -4.48 -12.76 20.82
N TYR A 175 -5.53 -12.08 20.35
CA TYR A 175 -6.66 -12.71 19.68
C TYR A 175 -6.21 -13.50 18.45
N ILE A 176 -5.38 -12.94 17.57
CA ILE A 176 -4.92 -13.64 16.37
C ILE A 176 -4.08 -14.87 16.73
N CYS A 177 -3.24 -14.79 17.76
CA CYS A 177 -2.50 -15.94 18.27
C CYS A 177 -3.45 -17.04 18.76
N ILE A 178 -4.48 -16.68 19.53
CA ILE A 178 -5.49 -17.63 20.02
C ILE A 178 -6.28 -18.22 18.86
N SER A 179 -6.76 -17.41 17.92
CA SER A 179 -7.53 -17.88 16.76
C SER A 179 -6.74 -18.87 15.91
N LYS A 180 -5.47 -18.56 15.61
CA LYS A 180 -4.59 -19.49 14.89
C LYS A 180 -4.36 -20.78 15.67
N LEU A 181 -4.12 -20.70 16.98
CA LEU A 181 -3.96 -21.88 17.82
C LEU A 181 -5.22 -22.75 17.82
N VAL A 182 -6.40 -22.14 17.98
CA VAL A 182 -7.68 -22.85 17.99
C VAL A 182 -7.97 -23.47 16.63
N MET A 183 -7.71 -22.79 15.52
CA MET A 183 -7.85 -23.37 14.18
C MET A 183 -6.93 -24.58 13.99
N LEU A 184 -5.68 -24.48 14.45
CA LEU A 184 -4.74 -25.61 14.39
C LEU A 184 -5.21 -26.79 15.25
N LEU A 185 -5.67 -26.53 16.48
CA LEU A 185 -6.21 -27.55 17.37
C LEU A 185 -7.49 -28.17 16.82
N THR A 186 -8.38 -27.38 16.22
CA THR A 186 -9.61 -27.87 15.59
C THR A 186 -9.28 -28.81 14.43
N ASN A 187 -8.23 -28.50 13.65
CA ASN A 187 -7.79 -29.33 12.53
C ASN A 187 -7.08 -30.61 12.97
N ALA A 188 -6.31 -30.58 14.06
CA ALA A 188 -5.53 -31.73 14.54
C ALA A 188 -6.31 -32.63 15.52
N HIS A 189 -7.04 -32.03 16.44
CA HIS A 189 -7.76 -32.67 17.55
C HIS A 189 -9.09 -31.93 17.84
N PRO A 190 -10.13 -32.16 17.01
CA PRO A 190 -11.41 -31.44 17.13
C PRO A 190 -12.05 -31.54 18.53
N ASP A 191 -11.89 -32.69 19.18
CA ASP A 191 -12.51 -33.02 20.47
C ASP A 191 -11.86 -32.32 21.67
N GLN A 192 -10.71 -31.66 21.47
CA GLN A 192 -9.97 -30.96 22.53
C GLN A 192 -10.28 -29.47 22.60
N VAL A 193 -11.09 -28.94 21.67
CA VAL A 193 -11.44 -27.53 21.63
C VAL A 193 -12.67 -27.27 22.49
N VAL A 194 -12.47 -26.53 23.59
CA VAL A 194 -13.53 -26.11 24.50
C VAL A 194 -14.56 -25.27 23.73
N GLU A 195 -15.86 -25.45 24.03
CA GLU A 195 -16.97 -24.76 23.35
C GLU A 195 -16.80 -23.24 23.33
N SER A 196 -16.33 -22.65 24.44
CA SER A 196 -16.09 -21.21 24.56
C SER A 196 -15.04 -20.67 23.57
N LEU A 197 -14.18 -21.52 23.01
CA LEU A 197 -13.14 -21.12 22.07
C LEU A 197 -13.54 -21.35 20.60
N LYS A 198 -14.66 -22.03 20.33
CA LYS A 198 -15.05 -22.35 18.94
C LYS A 198 -15.35 -21.11 18.09
N HIS A 199 -15.78 -20.01 18.72
CA HIS A 199 -16.08 -18.76 18.02
C HIS A 199 -14.86 -18.20 17.25
N TYR A 200 -13.64 -18.42 17.74
CA TYR A 200 -12.40 -18.01 17.08
C TYR A 200 -12.16 -18.66 15.69
N THR A 201 -12.89 -19.73 15.35
CA THR A 201 -12.82 -20.39 14.03
C THR A 201 -13.76 -19.78 12.99
N ILE A 202 -14.64 -18.88 13.41
CA ILE A 202 -15.66 -18.27 12.54
C ILE A 202 -15.00 -17.14 11.72
N PRO A 203 -15.12 -17.13 10.37
CA PRO A 203 -14.41 -16.19 9.50
C PRO A 203 -14.63 -14.68 9.76
N ASN A 204 -15.71 -14.29 10.43
CA ASN A 204 -16.06 -12.88 10.68
C ASN A 204 -16.09 -12.51 12.18
N ASP A 205 -15.64 -13.40 13.06
CA ASP A 205 -15.67 -13.21 14.51
C ASP A 205 -14.74 -12.09 14.98
N TYR A 206 -13.56 -12.02 14.36
CA TYR A 206 -12.60 -10.93 14.58
C TYR A 206 -13.21 -9.54 14.39
N SER A 207 -13.92 -9.37 13.27
CA SER A 207 -14.57 -8.09 12.94
C SER A 207 -15.70 -7.77 13.91
N LEU A 208 -16.43 -8.80 14.34
CA LEU A 208 -17.51 -8.65 15.30
C LEU A 208 -17.01 -8.15 16.66
N ILE A 209 -15.94 -8.76 17.17
CA ILE A 209 -15.37 -8.46 18.50
C ILE A 209 -14.67 -7.09 18.53
N PHE A 210 -13.83 -6.79 17.54
CA PHE A 210 -13.00 -5.57 17.60
C PHE A 210 -13.66 -4.35 16.95
N TYR A 211 -14.61 -4.54 16.03
CA TYR A 211 -15.17 -3.41 15.27
C TYR A 211 -16.66 -3.19 15.47
N HIS A 212 -17.46 -4.23 15.71
CA HIS A 212 -18.90 -4.10 15.88
C HIS A 212 -19.37 -4.08 17.34
N GLN A 213 -18.61 -4.64 18.29
CA GLN A 213 -18.97 -4.70 19.72
C GLN A 213 -18.61 -3.46 20.56
N ARG A 214 -18.18 -2.35 19.96
CA ARG A 214 -17.74 -1.15 20.69
C ARG A 214 -18.83 -0.43 21.51
N ASN A 215 -20.09 -0.89 21.47
CA ASN A 215 -21.23 -0.28 22.16
C ASN A 215 -21.89 -1.14 23.25
N GLY A 216 -21.33 -2.29 23.67
CA GLY A 216 -21.95 -3.04 24.78
C GLY A 216 -21.06 -4.12 25.36
N HIS A 217 -20.72 -3.96 26.64
CA HIS A 217 -20.13 -4.97 27.53
C HIS A 217 -18.67 -5.38 27.29
N MET A 218 -17.77 -4.53 27.78
CA MET A 218 -16.39 -4.91 28.14
C MET A 218 -16.31 -5.34 29.63
N GLU A 219 -17.33 -6.01 30.15
CA GLU A 219 -17.38 -6.49 31.56
C GLU A 219 -17.58 -8.02 31.68
N ALA A 220 -17.76 -8.75 30.58
CA ALA A 220 -18.12 -10.17 30.64
C ALA A 220 -17.00 -11.16 30.25
N MET A 221 -15.75 -10.69 30.09
CA MET A 221 -14.61 -11.56 29.71
C MET A 221 -13.43 -11.42 30.67
N ILE A 222 -13.68 -11.67 31.96
CA ILE A 222 -12.66 -12.09 32.94
C ILE A 222 -13.13 -13.40 33.56
#